data_AF-D9WQU0-F1
#
_entry.id   AF-D9WQU0-F1
#
_cell.length_a   1.000
_cell.length_b   1.000
_cell.length_c   1.000
_cell.angle_alpha   90.00
_cell.angle_beta   90.00
_cell.angle_gamma   90.00
#
_symmetry.space_group_name_H-M   'P 1'
#
loop_
_entity.id
_entity.type
_entity.pdbx_description
1 polymer ?
#
loop_
_entity_poly.entity_id
_entity_poly.type
_entity_poly.pdbx_seq_one_letter_code
_entity_poly.pdbx_strand_id
1 'polypeptide(L)'
;PFGPRADAGYDDAERAAVHRVMRERRDIRNGFRPDPIPHEVLLRVLEAAHTAPSVGQSQPWDFVVIRSEETRRTMHELAARQRDAYAKSLPKARAKQFKELKIEAILETPINIVVTADPTRGGRHTLGRHTQPQMAPYSSALAVENLWLAARAEGLGVGWVSFFDE
;
A
#
# COMPACT_ATOMS: atom_id res chain seq x y z
N PRO A 1 -9.02 -17.37 -31.85
CA PRO A 1 -7.68 -17.18 -31.26
C PRO A 1 -7.68 -17.63 -29.80
N PHE A 2 -7.11 -18.80 -29.52
CA PHE A 2 -6.97 -19.28 -28.15
C PHE A 2 -5.94 -18.40 -27.44
N GLY A 3 -6.36 -17.72 -26.38
CA GLY A 3 -5.44 -17.00 -25.49
C GLY A 3 -4.41 -17.94 -24.85
N PRO A 4 -3.39 -17.40 -24.17
CA PRO A 4 -2.39 -18.23 -23.51
C PRO A 4 -3.10 -19.22 -22.57
N ARG A 5 -2.74 -20.50 -22.70
CA ARG A 5 -3.16 -21.52 -21.73
C ARG A 5 -2.48 -21.19 -20.40
N ALA A 6 -3.22 -21.34 -19.29
CA ALA A 6 -2.62 -21.20 -17.97
C ALA A 6 -1.44 -22.19 -17.86
N ASP A 7 -0.30 -21.71 -17.37
CA ASP A 7 0.85 -22.55 -17.09
C ASP A 7 0.49 -23.62 -16.05
N ALA A 8 1.30 -24.68 -16.00
CA ALA A 8 1.19 -25.66 -14.92
C ALA A 8 1.33 -24.94 -13.56
N GLY A 9 0.52 -25.34 -12.58
CA GLY A 9 0.61 -24.78 -11.24
C GLY A 9 1.98 -25.04 -10.60
N TYR A 10 2.39 -24.14 -9.71
CA TYR A 10 3.57 -24.29 -8.84
C TYR A 10 3.51 -25.55 -7.98
N ASP A 11 4.65 -25.97 -7.43
CA ASP A 11 4.73 -27.13 -6.55
C ASP A 11 4.02 -26.91 -5.20
N ASP A 12 3.86 -27.97 -4.41
CA ASP A 12 3.12 -27.91 -3.14
C ASP A 12 3.76 -26.95 -2.12
N ALA A 13 5.10 -26.85 -2.09
CA ALA A 13 5.82 -26.00 -1.16
C ALA A 13 5.69 -24.52 -1.54
N GLU A 14 5.81 -24.20 -2.83
CA GLU A 14 5.62 -22.87 -3.39
C GLU A 14 4.19 -22.38 -3.16
N ARG A 15 3.17 -23.20 -3.47
CA ARG A 15 1.76 -22.84 -3.22
C ARG A 15 1.50 -22.62 -1.73
N ALA A 16 2.04 -23.47 -0.85
CA ALA A 16 1.90 -23.31 0.60
C ALA A 16 2.53 -22.00 1.09
N ALA A 17 3.69 -21.60 0.54
CA ALA A 17 4.35 -20.35 0.87
C ALA A 17 3.49 -19.13 0.47
N VAL A 18 2.95 -19.12 -0.76
CA VAL A 18 2.04 -18.05 -1.23
C VAL A 18 0.85 -17.88 -0.29
N HIS A 19 0.15 -18.98 0.01
CA HIS A 19 -1.01 -18.93 0.90
C HIS A 19 -0.65 -18.55 2.34
N ARG A 20 0.54 -18.92 2.81
CA ARG A 20 1.04 -18.53 4.13
C ARG A 20 1.26 -17.02 4.21
N VAL A 21 1.95 -16.44 3.23
CA VAL A 21 2.20 -14.99 3.15
C VAL A 21 0.89 -14.21 3.15
N MET A 22 -0.09 -14.64 2.34
CA MET A 22 -1.42 -14.02 2.28
C MET A 22 -2.17 -14.07 3.62
N ARG A 23 -2.08 -15.18 4.37
CA ARG A 23 -2.75 -15.32 5.67
C ARG A 23 -2.06 -14.57 6.80
N GLU A 24 -0.73 -14.54 6.79
CA GLU A 24 0.07 -14.04 7.91
C GLU A 24 0.41 -12.56 7.80
N ARG A 25 0.29 -11.94 6.61
CA ARG A 25 0.42 -10.48 6.50
C ARG A 25 -0.59 -9.77 7.41
N ARG A 26 -0.19 -8.61 7.91
CA ARG A 26 -1.00 -7.80 8.81
C ARG A 26 -0.79 -6.33 8.50
N ASP A 27 -1.80 -5.54 8.83
CA ASP A 27 -1.71 -4.09 8.99
C ASP A 27 -1.06 -3.77 10.32
N ILE A 28 0.25 -3.58 10.26
CA ILE A 28 1.08 -3.33 11.43
C ILE A 28 1.01 -1.85 11.76
N ARG A 29 0.62 -1.56 13.01
CA ARG A 29 0.53 -0.20 13.54
C ARG A 29 1.38 0.01 14.78
N ASN A 30 2.03 -1.05 15.28
CA ASN A 30 2.86 -1.05 16.48
C ASN A 30 4.03 -1.99 16.29
N GLY A 31 5.13 -1.75 17.01
CA GLY A 31 6.27 -2.67 17.05
C GLY A 31 7.13 -2.66 15.79
N PHE A 32 7.13 -1.55 15.05
CA PHE A 32 8.15 -1.32 14.03
C PHE A 32 9.51 -1.21 14.70
N ARG A 33 10.50 -1.87 14.11
CA ARG A 33 11.89 -1.77 14.57
C ARG A 33 12.54 -0.55 13.91
N PRO A 34 13.48 0.12 14.59
CA PRO A 34 14.17 1.29 14.03
C PRO A 34 15.23 0.90 12.99
N ASP A 35 15.48 -0.40 12.76
CA ASP A 35 16.49 -0.87 11.81
C ASP A 35 16.20 -0.31 10.41
N PRO A 36 17.22 0.21 9.69
CA PRO A 36 17.04 0.64 8.33
C PRO A 36 16.68 -0.56 7.43
N ILE A 37 15.79 -0.32 6.47
CA ILE A 37 15.47 -1.31 5.43
C ILE A 37 16.63 -1.30 4.42
N PRO A 38 17.31 -2.43 4.17
CA PRO A 38 18.35 -2.50 3.15
C PRO A 38 17.83 -2.10 1.77
N HIS A 39 18.66 -1.43 0.98
CA HIS A 39 18.23 -0.82 -0.27
C HIS A 39 17.70 -1.85 -1.27
N GLU A 40 18.40 -2.96 -1.41
CA GLU A 40 18.07 -4.08 -2.27
C GLU A 40 16.76 -4.78 -1.85
N VAL A 41 16.47 -4.84 -0.55
CA VAL A 41 15.18 -5.37 -0.05
C VAL A 41 14.04 -4.43 -0.46
N LEU A 42 14.22 -3.12 -0.28
CA LEU A 42 13.23 -2.13 -0.70
C LEU A 42 12.98 -2.19 -2.22
N LEU A 43 14.04 -2.36 -3.02
CA LEU A 43 13.92 -2.51 -4.47
C LEU A 43 13.09 -3.74 -4.84
N ARG A 44 13.35 -4.92 -4.28
CA ARG A 44 12.55 -6.13 -4.55
C ARG A 44 11.08 -5.95 -4.20
N VAL A 45 10.79 -5.25 -3.11
CA VAL A 45 9.42 -4.93 -2.70
C VAL A 45 8.72 -4.00 -3.69
N LEU A 46 9.42 -2.96 -4.19
CA LEU A 46 8.89 -2.04 -5.19
C LEU A 46 8.76 -2.70 -6.58
N GLU A 47 9.70 -3.56 -6.96
CA GLU A 47 9.62 -4.36 -8.18
C GLU A 47 8.40 -5.29 -8.15
N ALA A 48 8.16 -5.99 -7.04
CA ALA A 48 6.96 -6.80 -6.86
C ALA A 48 5.67 -5.98 -7.02
N ALA A 49 5.63 -4.77 -6.44
CA ALA A 49 4.52 -3.84 -6.64
C ALA A 49 4.31 -3.50 -8.13
N HIS A 50 5.40 -3.27 -8.86
CA HIS A 50 5.37 -2.92 -10.28
C HIS A 50 4.87 -4.05 -11.21
N THR A 51 4.93 -5.31 -10.76
CA THR A 51 4.39 -6.46 -11.51
C THR A 51 2.87 -6.62 -11.43
N ALA A 52 2.19 -5.77 -10.68
CA ALA A 52 0.74 -5.85 -10.53
C ALA A 52 0.01 -5.65 -11.87
N PRO A 53 -1.15 -6.28 -12.06
CA PRO A 53 -1.96 -6.02 -13.24
C PRO A 53 -2.52 -4.60 -13.21
N SER A 54 -2.66 -4.00 -14.39
CA SER A 54 -3.34 -2.71 -14.55
C SER A 54 -4.22 -2.69 -15.77
N VAL A 55 -5.33 -1.96 -15.68
CA VAL A 55 -6.26 -1.79 -16.81
C VAL A 55 -5.53 -1.11 -17.97
N GLY A 56 -5.54 -1.77 -19.13
CA GLY A 56 -4.82 -1.34 -20.33
C GLY A 56 -3.30 -1.35 -20.20
N GLN A 57 -2.74 -2.08 -19.23
CA GLN A 57 -1.29 -2.04 -18.92
C GLN A 57 -0.78 -0.61 -18.69
N SER A 58 -1.63 0.25 -18.11
CA SER A 58 -1.36 1.68 -17.95
C SER A 58 -0.38 2.00 -16.83
N GLN A 59 -0.20 1.08 -15.87
CA GLN A 59 0.73 1.19 -14.74
C GLN A 59 0.66 2.58 -14.08
N PRO A 60 -0.54 3.03 -13.62
CA PRO A 60 -0.80 4.42 -13.24
C PRO A 60 -0.07 4.86 -11.96
N TRP A 61 0.58 3.95 -11.25
CA TRP A 61 1.21 4.21 -9.96
C TRP A 61 2.55 4.94 -10.06
N ASP A 62 2.79 5.85 -9.12
CA ASP A 62 4.15 6.22 -8.69
C ASP A 62 4.35 5.81 -7.23
N PHE A 63 5.59 5.45 -6.90
CA PHE A 63 6.01 5.12 -5.53
C PHE A 63 6.98 6.19 -5.03
N VAL A 64 6.49 7.10 -4.20
CA VAL A 64 7.32 8.17 -3.62
C VAL A 64 7.85 7.70 -2.28
N VAL A 65 9.16 7.39 -2.24
CA VAL A 65 9.85 6.94 -1.02
C VAL A 65 10.26 8.14 -0.18
N ILE A 66 9.70 8.23 1.03
CA ILE A 66 9.95 9.32 1.98
C ILE A 66 10.82 8.79 3.12
N ARG A 67 12.04 9.33 3.21
CA ARG A 67 12.99 9.08 4.31
C ARG A 67 13.17 10.29 5.22
N SER A 68 12.94 11.50 4.70
CA SER A 68 13.09 12.76 5.43
C SER A 68 12.20 12.77 6.67
N GLU A 69 12.81 12.94 7.84
CA GLU A 69 12.07 13.06 9.09
C GLU A 69 11.13 14.26 9.09
N GLU A 70 11.57 15.39 8.54
CA GLU A 70 10.76 16.61 8.41
C GLU A 70 9.48 16.32 7.61
N THR A 71 9.61 15.70 6.44
CA THR A 71 8.44 15.34 5.61
C THR A 71 7.52 14.37 6.33
N ARG A 72 8.08 13.36 7.03
CA ARG A 72 7.27 12.42 7.82
C ARG A 72 6.54 13.12 8.98
N ARG A 73 7.15 14.14 9.61
CA ARG A 73 6.48 14.97 10.63
C ARG A 73 5.31 15.75 10.04
N THR A 74 5.47 16.36 8.88
CA THR A 74 4.36 17.04 8.18
C THR A 74 3.21 16.06 7.87
N MET A 75 3.51 14.86 7.37
CA MET A 75 2.49 13.84 7.10
C MET A 75 1.80 13.35 8.38
N HIS A 76 2.56 13.18 9.47
CA HIS A 76 2.00 12.80 10.77
C HIS A 76 1.04 13.86 11.31
N GLU A 77 1.39 15.15 11.19
CA GLU A 77 0.51 16.24 11.62
C GLU A 77 -0.79 16.31 10.81
N LEU A 78 -0.73 16.05 9.50
CA LEU A 78 -1.92 15.92 8.65
C LEU A 78 -2.82 14.78 9.17
N ALA A 79 -2.22 13.63 9.47
CA ALA A 79 -2.94 12.48 10.02
C ALA A 79 -3.56 12.74 11.39
N ALA A 80 -2.84 13.44 12.27
CA ALA A 80 -3.33 13.83 13.58
C ALA A 80 -4.53 14.79 13.47
N ARG A 81 -4.48 15.78 12.56
CA ARG A 81 -5.60 16.70 12.33
C ARG A 81 -6.87 15.97 11.87
N GLN A 82 -6.75 15.03 10.93
CA GLN A 82 -7.90 14.25 10.45
C GLN A 82 -8.42 13.28 11.50
N ARG A 83 -7.53 12.65 12.28
CA ARG A 83 -7.92 11.84 13.42
C ARG A 83 -8.79 12.62 14.40
N ASP A 84 -8.37 13.83 14.75
CA ASP A 84 -9.11 14.69 15.68
C ASP A 84 -10.45 15.14 15.11
N ALA A 85 -10.50 15.48 13.81
CA ALA A 85 -11.74 15.82 13.13
C ALA A 85 -12.74 14.64 13.13
N TYR A 86 -12.26 13.44 12.82
CA TYR A 86 -13.07 12.22 12.87
C TYR A 86 -13.51 11.89 14.30
N ALA A 87 -12.63 12.03 15.30
CA ALA A 87 -12.99 11.79 16.69
C ALA A 87 -14.12 12.73 17.18
N LYS A 88 -14.15 13.98 16.71
CA LYS A 88 -15.20 14.97 17.03
C LYS A 88 -16.54 14.68 16.35
N SER A 89 -16.54 14.00 15.20
CA SER A 89 -17.78 13.63 14.49
C SER A 89 -18.46 12.40 15.10
N LEU A 90 -17.75 11.63 15.94
CA LEU A 90 -18.29 10.45 16.60
C LEU A 90 -19.17 10.77 17.82
N PRO A 91 -20.22 9.96 18.08
CA PRO A 91 -20.92 9.98 19.36
C PRO A 91 -19.96 9.76 20.54
N LYS A 92 -20.20 10.42 21.68
CA LYS A 92 -19.28 10.44 22.85
C LYS A 92 -18.70 9.08 23.25
N ALA A 93 -19.53 8.03 23.28
CA ALA A 93 -19.09 6.68 23.63
C ALA A 93 -18.10 6.09 22.60
N ARG A 94 -18.36 6.29 21.30
CA ARG A 94 -17.47 5.85 20.21
C ARG A 94 -16.19 6.68 20.15
N ALA A 95 -16.29 7.99 20.39
CA ALA A 95 -15.13 8.87 20.45
C ALA A 95 -14.14 8.42 21.54
N LYS A 96 -14.62 7.98 22.72
CA LYS A 96 -13.76 7.45 23.78
C LYS A 96 -13.01 6.20 23.35
N GLN A 97 -13.70 5.24 22.72
CA GLN A 97 -13.06 4.01 22.22
C GLN A 97 -12.05 4.29 21.10
N PHE A 98 -12.40 5.20 20.18
CA PHE A 98 -11.53 5.56 19.05
C PHE A 98 -10.20 6.18 19.50
N LYS A 99 -10.19 6.95 20.58
CA LYS A 99 -8.97 7.57 21.12
C LYS A 99 -7.90 6.55 21.52
N GLU A 100 -8.30 5.35 21.92
CA GLU A 100 -7.38 4.26 22.29
C GLU A 100 -6.80 3.52 21.07
N LEU A 101 -7.42 3.68 19.89
CA LEU A 101 -6.97 3.01 18.67
C LEU A 101 -5.81 3.77 18.04
N LYS A 102 -4.68 3.10 17.84
CA LYS A 102 -3.62 3.63 16.98
C LYS A 102 -3.97 3.43 15.51
N ILE A 103 -3.86 4.51 14.73
CA ILE A 103 -4.28 4.55 13.31
C ILE A 103 -3.11 4.66 12.34
N GLU A 104 -1.90 4.94 12.84
CA GLU A 104 -0.73 5.22 12.02
C GLU A 104 0.57 4.89 12.78
N ALA A 105 1.68 4.83 12.05
CA ALA A 105 3.03 4.63 12.56
C ALA A 105 4.06 5.39 11.71
N ILE A 106 3.68 6.57 11.20
CA ILE A 106 4.44 7.38 10.22
C ILE A 106 5.83 7.71 10.77
N LEU A 107 5.91 8.13 12.03
CA LEU A 107 7.18 8.50 12.68
C LEU A 107 7.96 7.31 13.21
N GLU A 108 7.29 6.20 13.51
CA GLU A 108 7.90 4.97 14.05
C GLU A 108 8.55 4.09 12.98
N THR A 109 8.27 4.36 11.71
CA THR A 109 8.81 3.62 10.58
C THR A 109 10.00 4.37 9.96
N PRO A 110 11.07 3.68 9.55
CA PRO A 110 12.24 4.32 8.95
C PRO A 110 11.96 4.89 7.55
N ILE A 111 10.90 4.41 6.89
CA ILE A 111 10.52 4.79 5.52
C ILE A 111 8.99 4.85 5.44
N ASN A 112 8.47 5.85 4.72
CA ASN A 112 7.08 5.85 4.26
C ASN A 112 7.05 5.80 2.72
N ILE A 113 6.02 5.21 2.14
CA ILE A 113 5.83 5.17 0.69
C ILE A 113 4.45 5.75 0.40
N VAL A 114 4.41 6.84 -0.35
CA VAL A 114 3.16 7.37 -0.91
C VAL A 114 2.96 6.71 -2.27
N VAL A 115 1.81 6.07 -2.45
CA VAL A 115 1.43 5.44 -3.71
C VAL A 115 0.36 6.29 -4.36
N THR A 116 0.67 6.86 -5.52
CA THR A 116 -0.26 7.70 -6.27
C THR A 116 -0.95 6.90 -7.38
N ALA A 117 -1.94 7.51 -8.05
CA ALA A 117 -2.52 6.97 -9.27
C ALA A 117 -2.75 8.12 -10.24
N ASP A 118 -1.96 8.18 -11.31
CA ASP A 118 -2.13 9.17 -12.38
C ASP A 118 -3.23 8.72 -13.37
N PRO A 119 -4.41 9.36 -13.37
CA PRO A 119 -5.51 9.00 -14.27
C PRO A 119 -5.25 9.39 -15.73
N THR A 120 -4.15 10.09 -16.03
CA THR A 120 -3.78 10.52 -17.38
C THR A 120 -2.71 9.63 -18.03
N ARG A 121 -1.95 8.86 -17.24
CA ARG A 121 -0.86 7.98 -17.73
C ARG A 121 -1.36 6.97 -18.76
N GLY A 122 -0.71 6.88 -19.93
CA GLY A 122 -1.18 6.03 -21.04
C GLY A 122 -2.21 6.69 -21.96
N GLY A 123 -2.48 7.99 -21.78
CA GLY A 123 -3.23 8.84 -22.71
C GLY A 123 -4.75 8.75 -22.60
N ARG A 124 -5.44 9.51 -23.46
CA ARG A 124 -6.91 9.72 -23.43
C ARG A 124 -7.73 8.47 -23.73
N HIS A 125 -7.15 7.50 -24.43
CA HIS A 125 -7.83 6.31 -24.97
C HIS A 125 -7.31 5.00 -24.38
N THR A 126 -6.81 5.02 -23.15
CA THR A 126 -6.39 3.79 -22.45
C THR A 126 -7.56 2.81 -22.34
N LEU A 127 -7.33 1.58 -22.82
CA LEU A 127 -8.31 0.50 -22.82
C LEU A 127 -8.91 0.29 -21.42
N GLY A 128 -10.24 0.19 -21.34
CA GLY A 128 -11.00 0.03 -20.09
C GLY A 128 -11.11 1.30 -19.24
N ARG A 129 -10.01 2.04 -19.04
CA ARG A 129 -10.01 3.27 -18.21
C ARG A 129 -10.77 4.41 -18.88
N HIS A 130 -10.75 4.51 -20.22
CA HIS A 130 -11.54 5.51 -20.94
C HIS A 130 -13.03 5.45 -20.56
N THR A 131 -13.58 4.25 -20.37
CA THR A 131 -14.97 4.04 -19.97
C THR A 131 -15.17 4.03 -18.45
N GLN A 132 -14.14 3.73 -17.68
CA GLN A 132 -14.18 3.59 -16.21
C GLN A 132 -12.91 4.24 -15.59
N PRO A 133 -12.88 5.58 -15.42
CA PRO A 133 -11.69 6.29 -14.95
C PRO A 133 -11.15 5.83 -13.58
N GLN A 134 -12.04 5.36 -12.69
CA GLN A 134 -11.71 4.84 -11.37
C GLN A 134 -10.89 3.54 -11.39
N MET A 135 -10.66 2.95 -12.57
CA MET A 135 -9.77 1.80 -12.69
C MET A 135 -8.29 2.14 -12.45
N ALA A 136 -7.89 3.41 -12.54
CA ALA A 136 -6.52 3.82 -12.21
C ALA A 136 -6.18 3.59 -10.72
N PRO A 137 -6.93 4.15 -9.75
CA PRO A 137 -6.66 3.88 -8.33
C PRO A 137 -6.86 2.41 -7.95
N TYR A 138 -7.78 1.68 -8.59
CA TYR A 138 -7.91 0.23 -8.36
C TYR A 138 -6.68 -0.54 -8.83
N SER A 139 -6.11 -0.18 -9.99
CA SER A 139 -4.85 -0.77 -10.46
C SER A 139 -3.71 -0.47 -9.46
N SER A 140 -3.61 0.77 -8.95
CA SER A 140 -2.63 1.11 -7.91
C SER A 140 -2.83 0.33 -6.61
N ALA A 141 -4.08 0.08 -6.20
CA ALA A 141 -4.36 -0.75 -5.01
C ALA A 141 -3.85 -2.19 -5.15
N LEU A 142 -3.91 -2.77 -6.36
CA LEU A 142 -3.31 -4.09 -6.64
C LEU A 142 -1.78 -4.06 -6.49
N ALA A 143 -1.13 -2.97 -6.91
CA ALA A 143 0.29 -2.76 -6.69
C ALA A 143 0.64 -2.66 -5.19
N VAL A 144 -0.20 -2.01 -4.38
CA VAL A 144 0.00 -1.97 -2.92
C VAL A 144 -0.18 -3.35 -2.28
N GLU A 145 -1.12 -4.17 -2.75
CA GLU A 145 -1.28 -5.53 -2.24
C GLU A 145 -0.06 -6.41 -2.57
N ASN A 146 0.48 -6.33 -3.79
CA ASN A 146 1.73 -7.00 -4.15
C ASN A 146 2.91 -6.54 -3.27
N LEU A 147 3.03 -5.23 -3.05
CA LEU A 147 4.02 -4.64 -2.14
C LEU A 147 3.91 -5.26 -0.74
N TRP A 148 2.69 -5.38 -0.21
CA TRP A 148 2.43 -5.91 1.13
C TRP A 148 2.84 -7.38 1.27
N LEU A 149 2.53 -8.19 0.26
CA LEU A 149 2.88 -9.61 0.22
C LEU A 149 4.39 -9.80 0.12
N ALA A 150 5.06 -9.05 -0.76
CA ALA A 150 6.51 -9.07 -0.90
C ALA A 150 7.20 -8.61 0.40
N ALA A 151 6.74 -7.52 0.99
CA ALA A 151 7.23 -7.03 2.27
C ALA A 151 7.11 -8.10 3.36
N ARG A 152 5.96 -8.79 3.46
CA ARG A 152 5.80 -9.89 4.41
C ARG A 152 6.78 -11.03 4.13
N ALA A 153 7.02 -11.39 2.87
CA ALA A 153 8.00 -12.43 2.52
C ALA A 153 9.44 -12.05 2.92
N GLU A 154 9.79 -10.77 2.80
CA GLU A 154 11.08 -10.19 3.24
C GLU A 154 11.18 -9.96 4.76
N GLY A 155 10.12 -10.26 5.52
CA GLY A 155 10.08 -10.06 6.97
C GLY A 155 9.85 -8.61 7.40
N LEU A 156 9.33 -7.77 6.51
CA LEU A 156 8.97 -6.38 6.77
C LEU A 156 7.49 -6.26 7.18
N GLY A 157 7.23 -5.38 8.14
CA GLY A 157 5.87 -4.92 8.46
C GLY A 157 5.46 -3.79 7.52
N VAL A 158 4.17 -3.74 7.18
CA VAL A 158 3.56 -2.64 6.42
C VAL A 158 2.31 -2.20 7.17
N GLY A 159 2.09 -0.89 7.23
CA GLY A 159 0.90 -0.27 7.79
C GLY A 159 0.27 0.67 6.76
N TRP A 160 -1.04 0.57 6.53
CA TRP A 160 -1.76 1.51 5.67
C TRP A 160 -2.34 2.65 6.50
N VAL A 161 -2.03 3.88 6.12
CA VAL A 161 -2.62 5.09 6.70
C VAL A 161 -3.51 5.77 5.66
N SER A 162 -4.71 6.18 6.04
CA SER A 162 -5.68 6.84 5.14
C SER A 162 -6.39 8.03 5.81
N PHE A 163 -5.80 8.59 6.87
CA PHE A 163 -6.33 9.74 7.58
C PHE A 163 -5.71 11.02 7.02
N PHE A 164 -6.02 11.39 5.78
CA PHE A 164 -5.57 12.65 5.20
C PHE A 164 -6.59 13.09 4.16
N ASP A 165 -6.69 14.40 3.94
CA ASP A 165 -7.48 14.95 2.83
C ASP A 165 -6.60 14.90 1.57
N GLU A 166 -7.20 14.54 0.43
CA GLU A 166 -6.60 14.68 -0.91
C GLU A 166 -6.63 16.13 -1.41
#